data_AF-A0A0C3GG76-F1
#
_entry.id   AF-A0A0C3GG76-F1
#
_cell.length_a   1.000
_cell.length_b   1.000
_cell.length_c   1.000
_cell.angle_alpha   90.00
_cell.angle_beta   90.00
_cell.angle_gamma   90.00
#
_symmetry.space_group_name_H-M   'P 1'
#
loop_
_entity.id
_entity.type
_entity.pdbx_description
1 polymer ?
#
loop_
_entity_poly.entity_id
_entity_poly.type
_entity_poly.pdbx_seq_one_letter_code
_entity_poly.pdbx_strand_id
1 'polypeptide(L)'
;MDREASPLLVLPWATPSETSPSKPIPELSATTLTPAEEIRVDTLEKTIENVLPTTEEALDAEDDVESIDENDKLIIENGVRDEEALEEHGFDPIWTSWGGYPGKIPDEISEYLDERGKRRYEIVGSNRSIFWLNGYMDIVEAIDDPACAIEDEFPEAVPCLRVKHSKAKEKTVTAMIIGLRGVVDTDTDNVWFRGLDLTALGYSLTFFLPVIKTSNFDNEFGPGIYASSNIDYAADYAMPNGAIMVFKNPDLRELTVWKLEPSEWNTLTATWLNIPLSNLSMPEQHSKADVIIGSITKDRSEARKRKAFPKPGEITQMACVSYEGCKRLAASLAAIVYITPFLPCFSVKYPNMANSPCIFIIAMTPFVAGIQITQAQKNPRIRIFSGLHI
;
A
#
# COMPACT_ATOMS: atom_id res chain seq x y z
N MET A 1 -61.58 -12.16 28.63
CA MET A 1 -60.30 -11.55 29.04
C MET A 1 -59.51 -11.32 27.78
N ASP A 2 -59.78 -10.16 27.24
CA ASP A 2 -59.36 -9.63 25.95
C ASP A 2 -57.86 -9.35 25.94
N ARG A 3 -57.21 -9.68 24.82
CA ARG A 3 -56.07 -8.93 24.34
C ARG A 3 -56.26 -8.67 22.85
N GLU A 4 -56.46 -7.39 22.58
CA GLU A 4 -56.65 -6.75 21.30
C GLU A 4 -55.50 -7.07 20.34
N ALA A 5 -55.87 -7.40 19.10
CA ALA A 5 -54.98 -7.39 17.95
C ALA A 5 -55.13 -6.03 17.25
N SER A 6 -54.05 -5.28 17.14
CA SER A 6 -54.00 -4.06 16.34
C SER A 6 -53.93 -4.39 14.85
N PRO A 7 -54.69 -3.69 13.98
CA PRO A 7 -54.77 -3.99 12.55
C PRO A 7 -53.82 -3.14 11.68
N LEU A 8 -53.39 -3.77 10.58
CA LEU A 8 -53.19 -3.25 9.21
C LEU A 8 -52.65 -1.84 8.96
N LEU A 9 -51.64 -1.76 8.08
CA LEU A 9 -51.60 -0.76 7.02
C LEU A 9 -50.94 -1.34 5.76
N VAL A 10 -51.78 -1.74 4.81
CA VAL A 10 -51.44 -2.01 3.41
C VAL A 10 -51.76 -0.72 2.65
N LEU A 11 -50.82 -0.22 1.85
CA LEU A 11 -51.09 0.80 0.84
C LEU A 11 -50.68 0.32 -0.56
N PRO A 12 -51.38 0.80 -1.61
CA PRO A 12 -51.38 0.19 -2.93
C PRO A 12 -50.34 0.76 -3.89
N TRP A 13 -49.97 -0.10 -4.84
CA TRP A 13 -49.51 0.09 -6.22
C TRP A 13 -49.33 1.52 -6.77
N ALA A 14 -48.14 1.79 -7.33
CA ALA A 14 -47.94 2.80 -8.37
C ALA A 14 -47.02 2.23 -9.48
N THR A 15 -47.60 2.02 -10.67
CA THR A 15 -46.90 1.80 -11.94
C THR A 15 -46.48 3.14 -12.56
N PRO A 16 -45.32 3.24 -13.19
CA PRO A 16 -45.07 4.16 -14.30
C PRO A 16 -45.25 3.36 -15.61
N SER A 17 -46.39 3.49 -16.31
CA SER A 17 -46.67 4.47 -17.38
C SER A 17 -45.61 4.49 -18.48
N GLU A 18 -45.94 3.76 -19.55
CA GLU A 18 -45.41 3.91 -20.91
C GLU A 18 -45.88 5.23 -21.55
N THR A 19 -45.30 5.52 -22.73
CA THR A 19 -45.51 6.66 -23.67
C THR A 19 -44.61 7.88 -23.41
N SER A 20 -43.88 8.47 -24.37
CA SER A 20 -43.88 8.38 -25.85
C SER A 20 -42.60 9.05 -26.43
N PRO A 21 -42.38 9.09 -27.77
CA PRO A 21 -41.11 8.74 -28.42
C PRO A 21 -40.24 9.94 -28.81
N SER A 22 -38.93 9.69 -28.94
CA SER A 22 -38.01 10.59 -29.65
C SER A 22 -37.41 9.91 -30.88
N LYS A 23 -37.34 10.70 -31.94
CA LYS A 23 -37.15 10.38 -33.37
C LYS A 23 -35.83 9.67 -33.71
N PRO A 24 -35.80 8.96 -34.86
CA PRO A 24 -34.60 8.28 -35.35
C PRO A 24 -33.54 9.27 -35.87
N ILE A 25 -32.28 8.95 -35.58
CA ILE A 25 -31.08 9.56 -36.15
C ILE A 25 -30.88 8.98 -37.57
N PRO A 26 -30.47 9.78 -38.57
CA PRO A 26 -30.36 9.32 -39.96
C PRO A 26 -29.23 8.31 -40.16
N GLU A 27 -29.52 7.33 -41.02
CA GLU A 27 -28.55 6.44 -41.66
C GLU A 27 -27.45 7.23 -42.36
N LEU A 28 -26.20 7.03 -41.95
CA LEU A 28 -25.05 7.37 -42.78
C LEU A 28 -24.63 6.13 -43.54
N SER A 29 -24.80 6.24 -44.86
CA SER A 29 -24.56 5.20 -45.84
C SER A 29 -23.11 4.73 -45.86
N ALA A 30 -22.98 3.43 -46.08
CA ALA A 30 -21.75 2.72 -46.38
C ALA A 30 -20.94 3.41 -47.49
N THR A 31 -19.67 3.69 -47.22
CA THR A 31 -18.67 3.88 -48.27
C THR A 31 -17.79 2.65 -48.32
N THR A 32 -18.07 1.85 -49.35
CA THR A 32 -17.25 0.75 -49.84
C THR A 32 -15.87 1.26 -50.25
N LEU A 33 -14.81 0.73 -49.65
CA LEU A 33 -13.47 0.76 -50.24
C LEU A 33 -12.87 -0.65 -50.19
N THR A 34 -12.62 -1.16 -51.38
CA THR A 34 -11.79 -2.31 -51.71
C THR A 34 -11.03 -1.98 -52.99
N PRO A 35 -9.96 -2.70 -53.35
CA PRO A 35 -8.79 -3.02 -52.54
C PRO A 35 -7.49 -2.77 -53.34
N ALA A 36 -6.36 -3.10 -52.70
CA ALA A 36 -5.08 -3.44 -53.32
C ALA A 36 -4.25 -2.28 -53.90
N GLU A 37 -3.11 -2.03 -53.27
CA GLU A 37 -1.87 -2.11 -54.04
C GLU A 37 -0.73 -2.63 -53.16
N GLU A 38 -0.11 -3.64 -53.73
CA GLU A 38 0.96 -4.49 -53.23
C GLU A 38 2.27 -3.90 -53.75
N ILE A 39 3.16 -3.41 -52.88
CA ILE A 39 4.56 -3.22 -53.25
C ILE A 39 5.46 -3.75 -52.13
N ARG A 40 5.93 -4.99 -52.36
CA ARG A 40 7.20 -5.51 -51.85
C ARG A 40 8.34 -4.81 -52.58
N VAL A 41 9.34 -4.32 -51.84
CA VAL A 41 10.75 -4.42 -52.25
C VAL A 41 11.59 -4.63 -50.99
N ASP A 42 12.12 -5.84 -50.86
CA ASP A 42 13.22 -6.18 -49.97
C ASP A 42 14.57 -5.74 -50.59
N THR A 43 15.53 -5.46 -49.69
CA THR A 43 17.00 -5.63 -49.84
C THR A 43 17.83 -4.54 -50.54
N LEU A 44 18.73 -3.92 -49.77
CA LEU A 44 20.20 -3.78 -50.00
C LEU A 44 20.74 -2.73 -49.01
N GLU A 45 21.23 -3.14 -47.84
CA GLU A 45 22.64 -3.42 -47.51
C GLU A 45 23.66 -2.30 -47.81
N LYS A 46 24.35 -1.92 -46.71
CA LYS A 46 25.75 -1.46 -46.59
C LYS A 46 26.15 -0.17 -47.31
N THR A 47 26.58 0.81 -46.51
CA THR A 47 28.02 1.13 -46.37
C THR A 47 28.24 1.90 -45.07
N ILE A 48 28.92 1.25 -44.12
CA ILE A 48 29.66 1.88 -43.03
C ILE A 48 31.07 2.07 -43.58
N GLU A 49 31.60 3.29 -43.58
CA GLU A 49 32.99 3.56 -43.20
C GLU A 49 33.28 5.07 -43.18
N ASN A 50 33.85 5.50 -42.04
CA ASN A 50 34.88 6.54 -41.89
C ASN A 50 34.52 7.98 -42.25
N VAL A 51 34.36 8.85 -41.25
CA VAL A 51 35.23 10.02 -40.96
C VAL A 51 34.94 10.54 -39.54
N LEU A 52 35.95 10.47 -38.66
CA LEU A 52 36.28 11.45 -37.60
C LEU A 52 37.82 11.57 -37.68
N PRO A 53 38.48 12.68 -37.25
CA PRO A 53 38.07 13.53 -36.14
C PRO A 53 38.37 15.05 -36.34
N THR A 54 38.23 15.79 -35.23
CA THR A 54 38.63 17.19 -34.96
C THR A 54 37.54 18.20 -35.32
N THR A 55 37.10 19.09 -34.43
CA THR A 55 37.87 20.03 -33.61
C THR A 55 37.13 20.46 -32.34
N GLU A 56 37.91 20.98 -31.39
CA GLU A 56 37.53 21.72 -30.18
C GLU A 56 36.49 22.82 -30.46
N GLU A 57 35.36 22.79 -29.76
CA GLU A 57 34.61 23.99 -29.39
C GLU A 57 34.16 23.84 -27.93
N ALA A 58 34.86 24.57 -27.08
CA ALA A 58 34.45 24.87 -25.72
C ALA A 58 33.82 26.25 -25.75
N LEU A 59 32.49 26.34 -25.65
CA LEU A 59 31.78 27.56 -25.25
C LEU A 59 30.42 27.19 -24.63
N ASP A 60 30.23 27.73 -23.42
CA ASP A 60 28.98 28.15 -22.78
C ASP A 60 27.95 27.07 -22.40
N ALA A 61 28.25 26.36 -21.31
CA ALA A 61 27.21 25.90 -20.40
C ALA A 61 26.80 27.09 -19.51
N GLU A 62 25.82 27.87 -19.94
CA GLU A 62 25.07 28.69 -18.99
C GLU A 62 24.25 27.74 -18.12
N ASP A 63 24.37 27.94 -16.81
CA ASP A 63 23.69 27.21 -15.76
C ASP A 63 22.16 27.25 -15.95
N ASP A 64 21.60 26.16 -16.46
CA ASP A 64 20.19 25.81 -16.24
C ASP A 64 20.02 25.55 -14.74
N VAL A 65 19.77 26.62 -13.99
CA VAL A 65 19.18 26.55 -12.65
C VAL A 65 17.79 25.94 -12.81
N GLU A 66 17.74 24.61 -12.70
CA GLU A 66 16.49 23.88 -12.51
C GLU A 66 15.69 24.61 -11.42
N SER A 67 14.46 25.00 -11.76
CA SER A 67 13.55 25.65 -10.83
C SER A 67 13.36 24.72 -9.64
N ILE A 68 14.00 25.08 -8.52
CA ILE A 68 13.85 24.41 -7.23
C ILE A 68 12.35 24.30 -6.95
N ASP A 69 11.88 23.09 -6.72
CA ASP A 69 10.49 22.79 -6.34
C ASP A 69 10.08 23.70 -5.16
N GLU A 70 8.86 24.23 -5.17
CA GLU A 70 8.36 25.04 -4.04
C GLU A 70 8.39 24.25 -2.72
N ASN A 71 8.33 22.91 -2.78
CA ASN A 71 8.54 22.04 -1.62
C ASN A 71 10.01 22.02 -1.16
N ASP A 72 10.97 22.01 -2.08
CA ASP A 72 12.40 22.12 -1.74
C ASP A 72 12.73 23.52 -1.21
N LYS A 73 12.00 24.54 -1.66
CA LYS A 73 12.13 25.91 -1.16
C LYS A 73 11.67 26.05 0.29
N LEU A 74 10.62 25.33 0.71
CA LEU A 74 10.18 25.25 2.12
C LEU A 74 11.22 24.54 3.01
N ILE A 75 11.91 23.51 2.49
CA ILE A 75 13.00 22.82 3.20
C ILE A 75 14.19 23.76 3.38
N ILE A 76 14.50 24.58 2.37
CA ILE A 76 15.60 25.56 2.42
C ILE A 76 15.26 26.76 3.33
N GLU A 77 14.01 27.23 3.35
CA GLU A 77 13.59 28.37 4.16
C GLU A 77 13.45 28.04 5.66
N ASN A 78 13.15 26.79 6.03
CA ASN A 78 12.98 26.40 7.44
C ASN A 78 14.25 25.93 8.15
N GLY A 79 15.31 25.58 7.41
CA GLY A 79 16.59 25.15 7.97
C GLY A 79 16.49 23.85 8.80
N VAL A 80 17.59 23.11 8.88
CA VAL A 80 17.71 22.08 9.92
C VAL A 80 17.72 22.79 11.26
N ARG A 81 16.74 22.50 12.12
CA ARG A 81 16.66 23.07 13.47
C ARG A 81 17.73 22.44 14.36
N ASP A 82 18.11 23.19 15.39
CA ASP A 82 19.12 22.72 16.33
C ASP A 82 18.58 21.55 17.17
N GLU A 83 19.39 20.49 17.32
CA GLU A 83 19.09 19.33 18.15
C GLU A 83 19.00 19.69 19.63
N GLU A 84 19.73 20.73 20.07
CA GLU A 84 19.66 21.23 21.45
C GLU A 84 18.30 21.91 21.76
N ALA A 85 17.57 22.35 20.73
CA ALA A 85 16.28 23.02 20.89
C ALA A 85 15.09 22.05 21.04
N LEU A 86 15.30 20.73 20.90
CA LEU A 86 14.25 19.72 21.00
C LEU A 86 13.52 19.77 22.34
N GLU A 87 14.26 19.72 23.45
CA GLU A 87 13.68 19.71 24.80
C GLU A 87 12.94 21.02 25.11
N GLU A 88 13.47 22.16 24.65
CA GLU A 88 12.83 23.47 24.82
C GLU A 88 11.44 23.52 24.17
N HIS A 89 11.27 22.80 23.07
CA HIS A 89 10.01 22.74 22.32
C HIS A 89 9.14 21.52 22.70
N GLY A 90 9.52 20.77 23.74
CA GLY A 90 8.76 19.64 24.26
C GLY A 90 8.87 18.37 23.40
N PHE A 91 9.97 18.22 22.66
CA PHE A 91 10.30 17.00 21.90
C PHE A 91 11.35 16.17 22.65
N ASP A 92 11.33 14.86 22.42
CA ASP A 92 12.30 13.95 23.02
C ASP A 92 13.68 14.18 22.40
N PRO A 93 14.77 14.11 23.18
CA PRO A 93 16.10 14.17 22.61
C PRO A 93 16.34 12.99 21.68
N ILE A 94 17.21 13.21 20.70
CA ILE A 94 17.63 12.18 19.74
C ILE A 94 19.10 11.85 19.93
N TRP A 95 19.50 10.66 19.46
CA TRP A 95 20.90 10.30 19.29
C TRP A 95 21.31 10.65 17.86
N THR A 96 22.43 11.37 17.70
CA THR A 96 23.02 11.65 16.40
C THR A 96 24.44 11.08 16.30
N SER A 97 24.86 10.75 15.08
CA SER A 97 26.21 10.20 14.87
C SER A 97 27.34 11.21 15.10
N TRP A 98 27.03 12.51 15.12
CA TRP A 98 27.97 13.61 15.35
C TRP A 98 27.90 14.16 16.79
N GLY A 99 26.71 14.22 17.40
CA GLY A 99 26.49 14.79 18.73
C GLY A 99 26.31 13.76 19.85
N GLY A 100 26.02 12.50 19.50
CA GLY A 100 25.62 11.48 20.47
C GLY A 100 24.20 11.72 20.99
N TYR A 101 23.88 11.20 22.18
CA TYR A 101 22.63 11.51 22.89
C TYR A 101 22.94 12.46 24.04
N PRO A 102 22.12 13.51 24.27
CA PRO A 102 22.30 14.37 25.43
C PRO A 102 21.96 13.59 26.71
N GLY A 103 22.99 13.29 27.51
CA GLY A 103 22.85 12.60 28.79
C GLY A 103 22.88 11.07 28.69
N LYS A 104 22.02 10.40 29.45
CA LYS A 104 21.99 8.93 29.51
C LYS A 104 21.08 8.41 28.40
N ILE A 105 21.63 7.64 27.48
CA ILE A 105 20.90 6.98 26.38
C ILE A 105 19.79 6.09 26.98
N PRO A 106 18.51 6.30 26.63
CA PRO A 106 17.41 5.41 26.99
C PRO A 106 17.58 4.01 26.41
N ASP A 107 17.07 2.99 27.09
CA ASP A 107 17.19 1.60 26.65
C ASP A 107 16.62 1.40 25.24
N GLU A 108 15.52 2.09 24.92
CA GLU A 108 14.85 2.09 23.61
C GLU A 108 15.73 2.65 22.49
N ILE A 109 16.62 3.60 22.76
CA ILE A 109 17.57 4.09 21.76
C ILE A 109 18.80 3.20 21.73
N SER A 110 19.21 2.68 22.90
CA SER A 110 20.38 1.82 23.03
C SER A 110 20.26 0.51 22.22
N GLU A 111 19.04 -0.01 22.00
CA GLU A 111 18.84 -1.22 21.20
C GLU A 111 19.25 -1.05 19.72
N TYR A 112 19.26 0.19 19.23
CA TYR A 112 19.69 0.56 17.87
C TYR A 112 21.18 0.90 17.79
N LEU A 113 21.88 0.91 18.93
CA LEU A 113 23.30 1.22 19.03
C LEU A 113 24.06 -0.07 19.40
N ASP A 114 25.23 -0.28 18.80
CA ASP A 114 26.07 -1.40 19.20
C ASP A 114 26.79 -1.11 20.53
N GLU A 115 27.49 -2.13 21.09
CA GLU A 115 28.26 -2.02 22.34
C GLU A 115 29.33 -0.89 22.31
N ARG A 116 29.60 -0.29 21.14
CA ARG A 116 30.58 0.77 20.93
C ARG A 116 29.94 2.10 20.50
N GLY A 117 28.61 2.20 20.46
CA GLY A 117 27.89 3.38 19.97
C GLY A 117 28.14 3.69 18.49
N LYS A 118 28.54 2.71 17.67
CA LYS A 118 28.90 2.88 16.25
C LYS A 118 28.20 1.88 15.29
N ARG A 119 27.13 2.39 14.65
CA ARG A 119 26.62 2.13 13.28
C ARG A 119 25.31 1.33 13.11
N ARG A 120 24.35 2.04 12.49
CA ARG A 120 23.86 1.87 11.09
C ARG A 120 23.10 3.10 10.59
N TYR A 121 22.68 3.96 11.52
CA TYR A 121 21.82 5.10 11.30
C TYR A 121 22.54 6.39 11.66
N GLU A 122 22.21 7.49 10.97
CA GLU A 122 22.79 8.82 11.22
C GLU A 122 22.10 9.52 12.39
N ILE A 123 20.80 9.22 12.59
CA ILE A 123 19.92 9.76 13.63
C ILE A 123 19.07 8.61 14.17
N VAL A 124 18.86 8.55 15.48
CA VAL A 124 17.94 7.62 16.16
C VAL A 124 17.17 8.39 17.23
N GLY A 125 15.84 8.36 17.19
CA GLY A 125 15.00 9.07 18.14
C GLY A 125 13.53 8.90 17.80
N SER A 126 12.64 9.60 18.51
CA SER A 126 11.21 9.55 18.18
C SER A 126 10.97 10.19 16.81
N ASN A 127 10.05 9.60 16.02
CA ASN A 127 9.69 10.13 14.70
C ASN A 127 9.29 11.61 14.79
N ARG A 128 8.55 11.95 15.85
CA ARG A 128 8.11 13.30 16.19
C ARG A 128 9.29 14.28 16.25
N SER A 129 10.34 13.95 17.01
CA SER A 129 11.55 14.78 17.12
C SER A 129 12.32 14.90 15.81
N ILE A 130 12.44 13.80 15.05
CA ILE A 130 13.15 13.79 13.77
C ILE A 130 12.45 14.66 12.73
N PHE A 131 11.12 14.57 12.61
CA PHE A 131 10.36 15.40 11.68
C PHE A 131 10.39 16.87 12.07
N TRP A 132 10.30 17.16 13.37
CA TRP A 132 10.44 18.53 13.88
C TRP A 132 11.79 19.15 13.51
N LEU A 133 12.89 18.40 13.66
CA LEU A 133 14.24 18.88 13.34
C LEU A 133 14.40 19.25 11.86
N ASN A 134 13.73 18.52 10.99
CA ASN A 134 13.77 18.77 9.56
C ASN A 134 12.70 19.78 9.09
N GLY A 135 12.02 20.45 10.03
CA GLY A 135 11.05 21.51 9.73
C GLY A 135 9.67 21.03 9.25
N TYR A 136 9.37 19.73 9.35
CA TYR A 136 8.09 19.13 8.93
C TYR A 136 7.03 19.21 10.04
N MET A 137 6.58 20.44 10.35
CA MET A 137 5.62 20.68 11.44
C MET A 137 4.24 20.06 11.19
N ASP A 138 3.82 19.98 9.93
CA ASP A 138 2.59 19.32 9.51
C ASP A 138 2.57 17.83 9.86
N ILE A 139 3.71 17.13 9.68
CA ILE A 139 3.86 15.73 10.07
C ILE A 139 3.88 15.58 11.59
N VAL A 140 4.53 16.50 12.30
CA VAL A 140 4.54 16.51 13.77
C VAL A 140 3.12 16.70 14.32
N GLU A 141 2.37 17.67 13.79
CA GLU A 141 0.98 17.90 14.14
C GLU A 141 0.12 16.66 13.85
N ALA A 142 0.34 15.98 12.72
CA ALA A 142 -0.33 14.72 12.44
C ALA A 142 0.02 13.63 13.45
N ILE A 143 1.29 13.45 13.83
CA ILE A 143 1.69 12.45 14.85
C ILE A 143 1.03 12.75 16.20
N ASP A 144 0.94 14.02 16.57
CA ASP A 144 0.35 14.48 17.83
C ASP A 144 -1.18 14.51 17.79
N ASP A 145 -1.78 14.44 16.60
CA ASP A 145 -3.22 14.37 16.47
C ASP A 145 -3.69 13.04 17.10
N PRO A 146 -4.51 13.06 18.17
CA PRO A 146 -5.12 11.84 18.69
C PRO A 146 -5.95 11.11 17.64
N ALA A 147 -6.40 11.82 16.60
CA ALA A 147 -6.98 11.24 15.40
C ALA A 147 -5.94 10.66 14.44
N CYS A 148 -4.66 10.48 14.77
CA CYS A 148 -3.71 9.66 14.00
C CYS A 148 -3.28 8.40 14.75
N ALA A 149 -3.60 8.31 16.05
CA ALA A 149 -3.57 7.07 16.80
C ALA A 149 -4.84 6.27 16.49
N ILE A 150 -4.81 5.50 15.40
CA ILE A 150 -5.88 4.58 14.96
C ILE A 150 -5.98 3.34 15.90
N GLU A 151 -5.83 3.52 17.21
CA GLU A 151 -5.94 2.40 18.16
C GLU A 151 -7.38 1.87 18.24
N ASP A 152 -8.38 2.68 17.87
CA ASP A 152 -9.82 2.38 18.04
C ASP A 152 -10.57 1.99 16.75
N GLU A 153 -9.92 1.87 15.60
CA GLU A 153 -10.66 1.78 14.32
C GLU A 153 -10.63 0.41 13.64
N PHE A 154 -9.75 -0.50 14.06
CA PHE A 154 -9.86 -1.90 13.65
C PHE A 154 -10.92 -2.62 14.47
N PRO A 155 -11.60 -3.64 13.91
CA PRO A 155 -12.48 -4.49 14.70
C PRO A 155 -11.72 -5.16 15.86
N GLU A 156 -12.38 -5.25 17.02
CA GLU A 156 -11.84 -5.85 18.25
C GLU A 156 -11.24 -7.26 18.02
N ALA A 157 -11.84 -8.02 17.09
CA ALA A 157 -11.35 -9.32 16.67
C ALA A 157 -11.42 -9.47 15.14
N VAL A 158 -10.30 -9.91 14.55
CA VAL A 158 -10.18 -10.17 13.12
C VAL A 158 -9.79 -11.64 12.89
N PRO A 159 -10.62 -12.44 12.20
CA PRO A 159 -10.27 -13.80 11.78
C PRO A 159 -8.94 -13.86 11.02
N CYS A 160 -8.03 -14.71 11.49
CA CYS A 160 -6.75 -14.94 10.85
C CYS A 160 -6.72 -16.33 10.23
N LEU A 161 -6.45 -16.40 8.93
CA LEU A 161 -6.33 -17.64 8.17
C LEU A 161 -4.87 -17.86 7.82
N ARG A 162 -4.43 -19.12 7.84
CA ARG A 162 -3.10 -19.50 7.39
C ARG A 162 -3.21 -20.41 6.17
N VAL A 163 -2.60 -19.98 5.08
CA VAL A 163 -2.57 -20.72 3.81
C VAL A 163 -1.13 -21.08 3.47
N LYS A 164 -0.93 -22.31 2.99
CA LYS A 164 0.38 -22.76 2.54
C LYS A 164 0.59 -22.29 1.10
N HIS A 165 1.69 -21.60 0.85
CA HIS A 165 2.10 -21.25 -0.50
C HIS A 165 2.34 -22.50 -1.34
N SER A 166 1.74 -22.53 -2.51
CA SER A 166 1.97 -23.51 -3.58
C SER A 166 2.69 -22.82 -4.74
N LYS A 167 3.61 -23.54 -5.39
CA LYS A 167 4.27 -23.07 -6.62
C LYS A 167 3.28 -22.67 -7.72
N ALA A 168 2.14 -23.37 -7.78
CA ALA A 168 1.01 -22.95 -8.61
C ALA A 168 0.18 -21.94 -7.81
N LYS A 169 0.21 -20.68 -8.24
CA LYS A 169 -0.48 -19.53 -7.61
C LYS A 169 -1.97 -19.82 -7.43
N GLU A 170 -2.61 -20.37 -8.46
CA GLU A 170 -4.04 -20.65 -8.52
C GLU A 170 -4.47 -21.59 -7.39
N LYS A 171 -3.62 -22.56 -7.01
CA LYS A 171 -3.88 -23.45 -5.87
C LYS A 171 -3.82 -22.70 -4.55
N THR A 172 -2.89 -21.77 -4.39
CA THR A 172 -2.80 -20.92 -3.20
C THR A 172 -4.04 -20.05 -3.10
N VAL A 173 -4.40 -19.33 -4.17
CA VAL A 173 -5.59 -18.46 -4.22
C VAL A 173 -6.87 -19.25 -3.97
N THR A 174 -7.03 -20.42 -4.59
CA THR A 174 -8.17 -21.32 -4.32
C THR A 174 -8.27 -21.70 -2.85
N ALA A 175 -7.14 -22.02 -2.20
CA ALA A 175 -7.12 -22.32 -0.78
C ALA A 175 -7.48 -21.10 0.09
N MET A 176 -7.09 -19.88 -0.31
CA MET A 176 -7.51 -18.64 0.37
C MET A 176 -9.02 -18.46 0.25
N ILE A 177 -9.58 -18.56 -0.95
CA ILE A 177 -11.03 -18.42 -1.21
C ILE A 177 -11.81 -19.45 -0.39
N ILE A 178 -11.35 -20.72 -0.35
CA ILE A 178 -11.98 -21.76 0.48
C ILE A 178 -11.92 -21.40 1.96
N GLY A 179 -10.78 -20.91 2.45
CA GLY A 179 -10.62 -20.50 3.85
C GLY A 179 -11.46 -19.30 4.25
N LEU A 180 -11.75 -18.41 3.29
CA LEU A 180 -12.58 -17.22 3.48
C LEU A 180 -14.08 -17.50 3.46
N ARG A 181 -14.50 -18.71 3.05
CA ARG A 181 -15.92 -19.12 3.06
C ARG A 181 -16.48 -19.00 4.47
N GLY A 182 -17.53 -18.21 4.61
CA GLY A 182 -18.19 -17.93 5.89
C GLY A 182 -17.74 -16.64 6.58
N VAL A 183 -16.67 -15.99 6.08
CA VAL A 183 -16.29 -14.63 6.48
C VAL A 183 -16.77 -13.62 5.45
N VAL A 184 -16.46 -13.88 4.18
CA VAL A 184 -16.88 -13.08 3.02
C VAL A 184 -17.53 -13.98 1.98
N ASP A 185 -18.51 -13.44 1.27
CA ASP A 185 -19.06 -14.01 0.05
C ASP A 185 -18.55 -13.19 -1.15
N THR A 186 -17.59 -13.72 -1.89
CA THR A 186 -16.94 -13.00 -2.99
C THR A 186 -17.88 -12.70 -4.16
N ASP A 187 -19.04 -13.36 -4.25
CA ASP A 187 -19.98 -13.15 -5.35
C ASP A 187 -21.01 -12.05 -5.02
N THR A 188 -21.23 -11.76 -3.74
CA THR A 188 -22.29 -10.83 -3.29
C THR A 188 -21.77 -9.66 -2.46
N ASP A 189 -20.69 -9.85 -1.69
CA ASP A 189 -20.07 -8.78 -0.92
C ASP A 189 -19.20 -7.89 -1.81
N ASN A 190 -19.11 -6.61 -1.46
CA ASN A 190 -18.12 -5.69 -1.99
C ASN A 190 -16.78 -5.92 -1.25
N VAL A 191 -15.95 -6.82 -1.77
CA VAL A 191 -14.69 -7.23 -1.12
C VAL A 191 -13.48 -6.56 -1.77
N TRP A 192 -12.58 -6.06 -0.94
CA TRP A 192 -11.31 -5.47 -1.35
C TRP A 192 -10.13 -6.17 -0.68
N PHE A 193 -9.03 -6.32 -1.40
CA PHE A 193 -7.87 -7.10 -1.02
C PHE A 193 -6.61 -6.23 -1.07
N ARG A 194 -5.83 -6.24 0.01
CA ARG A 194 -4.51 -5.58 0.06
C ARG A 194 -3.45 -6.61 0.38
N GLY A 195 -2.61 -6.92 -0.61
CA GLY A 195 -1.47 -7.81 -0.45
C GLY A 195 -0.25 -7.05 0.08
N LEU A 196 0.45 -7.66 1.04
CA LEU A 196 1.56 -7.05 1.77
C LEU A 196 2.61 -8.11 2.10
N ASP A 197 3.86 -7.70 2.22
CA ASP A 197 4.84 -8.47 3.00
C ASP A 197 4.51 -8.37 4.51
N LEU A 198 5.14 -9.22 5.33
CA LEU A 198 4.86 -9.27 6.77
C LEU A 198 5.29 -8.00 7.53
N THR A 199 6.31 -7.30 7.05
CA THR A 199 6.78 -6.04 7.65
C THR A 199 5.75 -4.93 7.38
N ALA A 200 5.29 -4.82 6.14
CA ALA A 200 4.26 -3.87 5.72
C ALA A 200 2.90 -4.19 6.38
N LEU A 201 2.59 -5.46 6.64
CA LEU A 201 1.45 -5.83 7.47
C LEU A 201 1.60 -5.29 8.89
N GLY A 202 2.75 -5.51 9.53
CA GLY A 202 3.04 -4.99 10.87
C GLY A 202 2.83 -3.49 10.94
N TYR A 203 3.42 -2.74 10.01
CA TYR A 203 3.20 -1.29 9.93
C TYR A 203 1.75 -0.92 9.66
N SER A 204 1.03 -1.65 8.80
CA SER A 204 -0.38 -1.35 8.54
C SER A 204 -1.25 -1.58 9.78
N LEU A 205 -0.93 -2.57 10.62
CA LEU A 205 -1.68 -2.82 11.86
C LEU A 205 -1.34 -1.84 12.97
N THR A 206 -0.18 -1.19 12.94
CA THR A 206 0.21 -0.16 13.91
C THR A 206 -0.18 1.25 13.44
N PHE A 207 0.00 1.54 12.16
CA PHE A 207 -0.18 2.85 11.55
C PHE A 207 -0.93 2.68 10.22
N PHE A 208 -2.27 2.71 10.27
CA PHE A 208 -3.10 2.56 9.08
C PHE A 208 -3.36 3.90 8.38
N LEU A 209 -2.28 4.61 8.03
CA LEU A 209 -2.32 5.98 7.49
C LEU A 209 -1.95 6.00 6.00
N PRO A 210 -2.39 7.03 5.23
CA PRO A 210 -1.93 7.23 3.86
C PRO A 210 -0.39 7.30 3.80
N VAL A 211 0.26 6.32 3.17
CA VAL A 211 1.73 6.24 3.17
C VAL A 211 2.30 6.99 1.97
N ILE A 212 3.10 8.03 2.25
CA ILE A 212 3.98 8.65 1.27
C ILE A 212 5.24 7.78 1.16
N LYS A 213 5.28 6.90 0.15
CA LYS A 213 6.51 6.18 -0.18
C LYS A 213 7.25 6.93 -1.28
N THR A 214 8.49 7.31 -1.00
CA THR A 214 9.40 8.01 -1.93
C THR A 214 9.73 7.19 -3.18
N SER A 215 9.58 5.86 -3.14
CA SER A 215 9.96 4.96 -4.24
C SER A 215 8.78 4.31 -4.98
N ASN A 216 7.53 4.73 -4.74
CA ASN A 216 6.41 3.89 -5.16
C ASN A 216 5.95 4.13 -6.59
N PHE A 217 6.54 3.35 -7.49
CA PHE A 217 6.02 3.14 -8.84
C PHE A 217 4.60 2.57 -8.88
N ASP A 218 4.08 2.05 -7.76
CA ASP A 218 2.73 1.50 -7.60
C ASP A 218 1.66 2.52 -7.18
N ASN A 219 2.05 3.73 -6.78
CA ASN A 219 1.12 4.76 -6.30
C ASN A 219 0.52 5.54 -7.47
N GLU A 220 -0.19 4.86 -8.37
CA GLU A 220 -0.75 5.46 -9.59
C GLU A 220 -1.76 6.60 -9.33
N PHE A 221 -2.29 6.68 -8.11
CA PHE A 221 -3.23 7.73 -7.66
C PHE A 221 -2.63 8.61 -6.54
N GLY A 222 -1.32 8.50 -6.28
CA GLY A 222 -0.62 9.23 -5.22
C GLY A 222 -0.51 8.49 -3.88
N PRO A 223 -0.07 9.18 -2.82
CA PRO A 223 0.01 8.61 -1.47
C PRO A 223 -1.35 8.06 -1.00
N GLY A 224 -1.35 6.88 -0.39
CA GLY A 224 -2.58 6.27 0.08
C GLY A 224 -2.46 4.81 0.47
N ILE A 225 -3.55 4.28 1.04
CA ILE A 225 -3.74 2.86 1.30
C ILE A 225 -4.53 2.25 0.13
N TYR A 226 -3.81 1.50 -0.69
CA TYR A 226 -4.35 0.78 -1.84
C TYR A 226 -4.94 -0.57 -1.46
N ALA A 227 -6.08 -0.91 -2.07
CA ALA A 227 -6.69 -2.22 -2.10
C ALA A 227 -7.29 -2.49 -3.50
N SER A 228 -7.35 -3.75 -3.92
CA SER A 228 -7.87 -4.17 -5.22
C SER A 228 -9.13 -5.02 -5.07
N SER A 229 -10.03 -4.97 -6.04
CA SER A 229 -11.18 -5.88 -6.11
C SER A 229 -10.81 -7.32 -6.51
N ASN A 230 -9.54 -7.58 -6.82
CA ASN A 230 -9.07 -8.86 -7.33
C ASN A 230 -8.06 -9.52 -6.38
N ILE A 231 -8.41 -10.71 -5.87
CA ILE A 231 -7.55 -11.47 -4.94
C ILE A 231 -6.27 -12.00 -5.60
N ASP A 232 -6.32 -12.38 -6.88
CA ASP A 232 -5.14 -12.84 -7.61
C ASP A 232 -4.09 -11.72 -7.70
N TYR A 233 -4.52 -10.49 -7.96
CA TYR A 233 -3.65 -9.32 -8.00
C TYR A 233 -3.04 -9.04 -6.62
N ALA A 234 -3.85 -9.04 -5.56
CA ALA A 234 -3.33 -8.88 -4.20
C ALA A 234 -2.34 -10.00 -3.81
N ALA A 235 -2.57 -11.23 -4.27
CA ALA A 235 -1.65 -12.33 -4.00
C ALA A 235 -0.26 -12.13 -4.60
N ASP A 236 -0.12 -11.40 -5.72
CA ASP A 236 1.19 -11.11 -6.31
C ASP A 236 2.07 -10.24 -5.40
N TYR A 237 1.46 -9.38 -4.57
CA TYR A 237 2.17 -8.56 -3.58
C TYR A 237 2.49 -9.32 -2.29
N ALA A 238 1.68 -10.31 -1.94
CA ALA A 238 1.80 -11.03 -0.68
C ALA A 238 2.66 -12.31 -0.78
N MET A 239 2.84 -12.87 -1.97
CA MET A 239 3.58 -14.12 -2.16
C MET A 239 5.10 -13.91 -2.25
N PRO A 240 5.90 -14.94 -1.89
CA PRO A 240 5.49 -16.25 -1.36
C PRO A 240 5.34 -16.29 0.17
N ASN A 241 5.66 -15.19 0.87
CA ASN A 241 5.69 -15.09 2.32
C ASN A 241 5.23 -13.70 2.78
N GLY A 242 3.93 -13.57 3.04
CA GLY A 242 3.29 -12.29 3.31
C GLY A 242 1.87 -12.50 3.77
N ALA A 243 1.04 -11.47 3.63
CA ALA A 243 -0.36 -11.53 4.02
C ALA A 243 -1.26 -10.74 3.08
N ILE A 244 -2.54 -11.10 3.07
CA ILE A 244 -3.60 -10.34 2.43
C ILE A 244 -4.57 -9.85 3.51
N MET A 245 -4.76 -8.54 3.60
CA MET A 245 -5.85 -7.94 4.37
C MET A 245 -7.11 -7.95 3.49
N VAL A 246 -8.22 -8.41 4.06
CA VAL A 246 -9.51 -8.56 3.37
C VAL A 246 -10.51 -7.60 3.99
N PHE A 247 -10.98 -6.65 3.20
CA PHE A 247 -11.94 -5.63 3.60
C PHE A 247 -13.31 -5.94 3.02
N LYS A 248 -14.36 -5.92 3.83
CA LYS A 248 -15.72 -6.29 3.45
C LYS A 248 -16.64 -5.09 3.59
N ASN A 249 -17.32 -4.74 2.49
CA ASN A 249 -18.31 -3.67 2.44
C ASN A 249 -17.83 -2.36 3.11
N PRO A 250 -16.68 -1.78 2.69
CA PRO A 250 -16.24 -0.51 3.24
C PRO A 250 -17.34 0.55 3.14
N ASP A 251 -17.64 1.22 4.26
CA ASP A 251 -18.68 2.25 4.29
C ASP A 251 -18.13 3.57 3.74
N LEU A 252 -18.38 3.80 2.46
CA LEU A 252 -17.93 5.00 1.76
C LEU A 252 -18.96 6.14 1.79
N ARG A 253 -20.05 6.01 2.57
CA ARG A 253 -21.01 7.10 2.75
C ARG A 253 -20.32 8.25 3.48
N GLU A 254 -20.74 9.47 3.17
CA GLU A 254 -20.21 10.71 3.76
C GLU A 254 -18.76 11.02 3.37
N LEU A 255 -18.10 10.15 2.60
CA LEU A 255 -16.78 10.40 2.01
C LEU A 255 -16.89 11.07 0.64
N THR A 256 -15.88 11.86 0.30
CA THR A 256 -15.67 12.35 -1.06
C THR A 256 -15.02 11.25 -1.89
N VAL A 257 -15.85 10.41 -2.52
CA VAL A 257 -15.41 9.32 -3.40
C VAL A 257 -15.25 9.82 -4.83
N TRP A 258 -14.02 9.86 -5.32
CA TRP A 258 -13.72 10.20 -6.71
C TRP A 258 -13.52 8.94 -7.56
N LYS A 259 -14.52 8.63 -8.38
CA LYS A 259 -14.43 7.57 -9.40
C LYS A 259 -13.88 8.19 -10.68
N LEU A 260 -12.73 7.70 -11.13
CA LEU A 260 -12.01 8.31 -12.24
C LEU A 260 -12.69 8.00 -13.58
N GLU A 261 -13.05 9.05 -14.31
CA GLU A 261 -13.41 8.94 -15.72
C GLU A 261 -12.17 8.69 -16.59
N PRO A 262 -12.28 8.15 -17.82
CA PRO A 262 -11.12 7.79 -18.64
C PRO A 262 -10.09 8.92 -18.86
N SER A 263 -10.55 10.16 -19.03
CA SER A 263 -9.65 11.32 -19.19
C SER A 263 -8.96 11.70 -17.88
N GLU A 264 -9.68 11.65 -16.76
CA GLU A 264 -9.13 11.96 -15.43
C GLU A 264 -8.12 10.90 -15.00
N TRP A 265 -8.43 9.63 -15.26
CA TRP A 265 -7.55 8.50 -15.02
C TRP A 265 -6.23 8.66 -15.79
N ASN A 266 -6.28 8.99 -17.09
CA ASN A 266 -5.09 9.20 -17.90
C ASN A 266 -4.19 10.31 -17.36
N THR A 267 -4.79 11.44 -16.98
CA THR A 267 -4.05 12.58 -16.41
C THR A 267 -3.42 12.21 -15.08
N LEU A 268 -4.21 11.70 -14.13
CA LEU A 268 -3.75 11.37 -12.78
C LEU A 268 -2.64 10.31 -12.81
N THR A 269 -2.84 9.22 -13.56
CA THR A 269 -1.85 8.16 -13.65
C THR A 269 -0.59 8.60 -14.37
N ALA A 270 -0.68 9.41 -15.43
CA ALA A 270 0.50 9.95 -16.10
C ALA A 270 1.32 10.85 -15.18
N THR A 271 0.65 11.69 -14.37
CA THR A 271 1.31 12.54 -13.37
C THR A 271 2.06 11.71 -12.33
N TRP A 272 1.39 10.75 -11.68
CA TRP A 272 2.03 9.94 -10.63
C TRP A 272 3.03 8.90 -11.15
N LEU A 273 2.90 8.49 -12.42
CA LEU A 273 3.91 7.65 -13.07
C LEU A 273 5.10 8.46 -13.62
N ASN A 274 5.10 9.78 -13.45
CA ASN A 274 6.08 10.73 -13.95
C ASN A 274 6.33 10.57 -15.46
N ILE A 275 5.25 10.47 -16.24
CA ILE A 275 5.32 10.39 -17.70
C ILE A 275 5.38 11.83 -18.23
N PRO A 276 6.45 12.22 -18.95
CA PRO A 276 6.68 13.60 -19.38
C PRO A 276 5.74 13.97 -20.54
N LEU A 277 4.48 14.25 -20.22
CA LEU A 277 3.49 14.74 -21.16
C LEU A 277 3.30 16.25 -20.92
N SER A 278 3.32 17.03 -21.99
CA SER A 278 3.09 18.47 -21.89
C SER A 278 1.65 18.77 -21.46
N ASN A 279 1.49 19.82 -20.65
CA ASN A 279 0.19 20.38 -20.21
C ASN A 279 -0.64 19.47 -19.28
N LEU A 280 -0.03 18.56 -18.53
CA LEU A 280 -0.74 17.88 -17.46
C LEU A 280 -0.89 18.82 -16.25
N SER A 281 -2.13 19.03 -15.82
CA SER A 281 -2.45 19.67 -14.55
C SER A 281 -3.14 18.64 -13.67
N MET A 282 -2.74 18.56 -12.40
CA MET A 282 -3.40 17.67 -11.44
C MET A 282 -4.86 18.09 -11.27
N PRO A 283 -5.84 17.18 -11.43
CA PRO A 283 -7.24 17.55 -11.24
C PRO A 283 -7.49 18.04 -9.80
N GLU A 284 -8.24 19.13 -9.63
CA GLU A 284 -8.55 19.70 -8.30
C GLU A 284 -9.27 18.72 -7.37
N GLN A 285 -9.95 17.72 -7.92
CA GLN A 285 -10.63 16.67 -7.18
C GLN A 285 -9.65 15.81 -6.39
N HIS A 286 -8.38 15.70 -6.83
CA HIS A 286 -7.36 14.89 -6.16
C HIS A 286 -7.14 15.32 -4.71
N SER A 287 -7.02 16.63 -4.47
CA SER A 287 -6.78 17.18 -3.12
C SER A 287 -8.01 17.16 -2.22
N LYS A 288 -9.21 16.92 -2.78
CA LYS A 288 -10.48 16.90 -2.05
C LYS A 288 -11.00 15.48 -1.81
N ALA A 289 -10.41 14.49 -2.47
CA ALA A 289 -10.89 13.12 -2.38
C ALA A 289 -10.47 12.48 -1.06
N ASP A 290 -11.37 11.72 -0.45
CA ASP A 290 -11.03 10.79 0.63
C ASP A 290 -10.62 9.43 0.06
N VAL A 291 -11.28 9.04 -1.02
CA VAL A 291 -11.13 7.77 -1.70
C VAL A 291 -11.12 7.98 -3.20
N ILE A 292 -10.11 7.43 -3.87
CA ILE A 292 -9.99 7.43 -5.33
C ILE A 292 -10.20 6.00 -5.83
N ILE A 293 -11.09 5.82 -6.80
CA ILE A 293 -11.38 4.50 -7.40
C ILE A 293 -11.12 4.57 -8.91
N GLY A 294 -10.35 3.63 -9.42
CA GLY A 294 -10.08 3.52 -10.85
C GLY A 294 -9.40 2.21 -11.23
N SER A 295 -9.15 2.02 -12.52
CA SER A 295 -8.44 0.84 -13.02
C SER A 295 -6.95 0.86 -12.64
N ILE A 296 -6.36 -0.31 -12.49
CA ILE A 296 -4.91 -0.49 -12.39
C ILE A 296 -4.32 -0.39 -13.79
N THR A 297 -3.19 0.30 -13.96
CA THR A 297 -2.51 0.38 -15.26
C THR A 297 -2.08 -1.00 -15.77
N LYS A 298 -2.37 -1.24 -17.04
CA LYS A 298 -1.81 -2.35 -17.81
C LYS A 298 -0.50 -1.91 -18.47
N ASP A 299 0.48 -2.81 -18.53
CA ASP A 299 1.75 -2.62 -19.25
C ASP A 299 2.53 -1.36 -18.80
N ARG A 300 2.53 -1.05 -17.50
CA ARG A 300 3.15 0.16 -16.92
C ARG A 300 4.58 0.43 -17.40
N SER A 301 5.40 -0.63 -17.48
CA SER A 301 6.78 -0.54 -17.97
C SER A 301 6.85 -0.02 -19.41
N GLU A 302 5.94 -0.46 -20.27
CA GLU A 302 5.91 -0.07 -21.67
C GLU A 302 5.41 1.37 -21.85
N ALA A 303 4.42 1.79 -21.04
CA ALA A 303 3.94 3.18 -21.05
C ALA A 303 5.06 4.18 -20.76
N ARG A 304 5.89 3.89 -19.75
CA ARG A 304 7.07 4.71 -19.44
C ARG A 304 8.12 4.68 -20.53
N LYS A 305 8.47 3.48 -21.00
CA LYS A 305 9.48 3.31 -22.07
C LYS A 305 9.11 4.07 -23.34
N ARG A 306 7.82 4.09 -23.68
CA ARG A 306 7.29 4.80 -24.85
C ARG A 306 6.93 6.26 -24.60
N LYS A 307 7.01 6.74 -23.36
CA LYS A 307 6.50 8.06 -22.94
C LYS A 307 5.07 8.30 -23.45
N ALA A 308 4.24 7.28 -23.35
CA ALA A 308 2.86 7.30 -23.83
C ALA A 308 1.88 7.19 -22.66
N PHE A 309 0.63 7.62 -22.87
CA PHE A 309 -0.41 7.42 -21.88
C PHE A 309 -0.51 5.93 -21.51
N PRO A 310 -0.61 5.61 -20.20
CA PRO A 310 -0.84 4.26 -19.75
C PRO A 310 -2.21 3.77 -20.25
N LYS A 311 -2.39 2.45 -20.28
CA LYS A 311 -3.68 1.85 -20.64
C LYS A 311 -4.37 1.37 -19.38
N PRO A 312 -5.67 1.68 -19.16
CA PRO A 312 -6.39 1.12 -18.04
C PRO A 312 -6.50 -0.39 -18.20
N GLY A 313 -6.24 -1.11 -17.12
CA GLY A 313 -6.47 -2.54 -17.01
C GLY A 313 -7.92 -2.87 -16.63
N GLU A 314 -8.19 -4.17 -16.51
CA GLU A 314 -9.51 -4.71 -16.15
C GLU A 314 -9.74 -4.74 -14.63
N ILE A 315 -8.65 -4.68 -13.86
CA ILE A 315 -8.69 -4.76 -12.40
C ILE A 315 -8.94 -3.36 -11.84
N THR A 316 -9.91 -3.26 -10.94
CA THR A 316 -10.18 -2.02 -10.19
C THR A 316 -9.35 -1.98 -8.91
N GLN A 317 -8.86 -0.79 -8.58
CA GLN A 317 -8.26 -0.48 -7.29
C GLN A 317 -8.96 0.71 -6.65
N MET A 318 -8.88 0.73 -5.33
CA MET A 318 -9.28 1.82 -4.46
C MET A 318 -8.05 2.29 -3.71
N ALA A 319 -7.85 3.60 -3.66
CA ALA A 319 -6.84 4.25 -2.84
C ALA A 319 -7.55 5.13 -1.81
N CYS A 320 -7.41 4.80 -0.53
CA CYS A 320 -7.78 5.71 0.55
C CYS A 320 -6.65 6.71 0.75
N VAL A 321 -6.91 7.97 0.41
CA VAL A 321 -5.89 9.04 0.34
C VAL A 321 -6.04 10.07 1.46
N SER A 322 -7.16 10.05 2.19
CA SER A 322 -7.35 10.81 3.43
C SER A 322 -7.38 9.91 4.66
N TYR A 323 -7.26 10.53 5.83
CA TYR A 323 -7.41 9.84 7.11
C TYR A 323 -8.79 9.18 7.24
N GLU A 324 -9.87 9.92 6.96
CA GLU A 324 -11.23 9.40 7.08
C GLU A 324 -11.47 8.22 6.11
N GLY A 325 -10.92 8.28 4.89
CA GLY A 325 -10.94 7.14 3.97
C GLY A 325 -10.22 5.91 4.51
N CYS A 326 -9.04 6.10 5.13
CA CYS A 326 -8.28 5.04 5.78
C CYS A 326 -9.04 4.45 6.97
N LYS A 327 -9.67 5.28 7.80
CA LYS A 327 -10.53 4.88 8.92
C LYS A 327 -11.67 3.98 8.47
N ARG A 328 -12.44 4.39 7.47
CA ARG A 328 -13.56 3.59 6.94
C ARG A 328 -13.09 2.25 6.36
N LEU A 329 -11.90 2.23 5.75
CA LEU A 329 -11.29 0.99 5.27
C LEU A 329 -10.84 0.09 6.43
N ALA A 330 -10.15 0.62 7.45
CA ALA A 330 -9.70 -0.13 8.63
C ALA A 330 -10.88 -0.80 9.37
N ALA A 331 -11.95 -0.03 9.61
CA ALA A 331 -13.18 -0.51 10.26
C ALA A 331 -13.88 -1.65 9.49
N SER A 332 -13.61 -1.77 8.18
CA SER A 332 -14.16 -2.82 7.33
C SER A 332 -13.27 -4.07 7.22
N LEU A 333 -12.16 -4.14 7.97
CA LEU A 333 -11.26 -5.30 7.95
C LEU A 333 -11.98 -6.56 8.46
N ALA A 334 -12.19 -7.52 7.57
CA ALA A 334 -12.95 -8.73 7.85
C ALA A 334 -12.06 -9.96 8.12
N ALA A 335 -10.86 -10.02 7.54
CA ALA A 335 -9.91 -11.10 7.76
C ALA A 335 -8.48 -10.72 7.39
N ILE A 336 -7.52 -11.50 7.90
CA ILE A 336 -6.13 -11.49 7.46
C ILE A 336 -5.73 -12.90 7.03
N VAL A 337 -5.24 -13.04 5.81
CA VAL A 337 -4.77 -14.33 5.26
C VAL A 337 -3.24 -14.34 5.21
N TYR A 338 -2.61 -15.09 6.11
CA TYR A 338 -1.17 -15.31 6.12
C TYR A 338 -0.76 -16.39 5.12
N ILE A 339 0.16 -16.04 4.24
CA ILE A 339 0.74 -16.95 3.25
C ILE A 339 2.09 -17.41 3.78
N THR A 340 2.20 -18.69 4.11
CA THR A 340 3.44 -19.26 4.62
C THR A 340 4.18 -20.03 3.53
N PRO A 341 5.50 -19.87 3.39
CA PRO A 341 6.28 -20.57 2.39
C PRO A 341 6.15 -22.07 2.61
N PHE A 342 6.28 -22.82 1.52
CA PHE A 342 6.41 -24.28 1.61
C PHE A 342 7.75 -24.59 2.29
N LEU A 343 7.77 -24.72 3.62
CA LEU A 343 8.86 -25.42 4.28
C LEU A 343 8.69 -26.90 3.90
N PRO A 344 9.67 -27.53 3.23
CA PRO A 344 9.68 -28.98 3.14
C PRO A 344 9.73 -29.47 4.57
N CYS A 345 8.67 -30.14 5.02
CA CYS A 345 8.71 -30.86 6.28
C CYS A 345 9.84 -31.88 6.16
N PHE A 346 10.99 -31.61 6.75
CA PHE A 346 11.88 -32.67 7.20
C PHE A 346 11.08 -33.41 8.25
N SER A 347 10.41 -34.48 7.83
CA SER A 347 9.72 -35.40 8.73
C SER A 347 10.76 -36.08 9.60
N VAL A 348 11.14 -35.45 10.71
CA VAL A 348 11.73 -36.19 11.82
C VAL A 348 10.58 -37.01 12.40
N LYS A 349 10.54 -38.30 12.05
CA LYS A 349 9.60 -39.25 12.62
C LYS A 349 9.88 -39.32 14.13
N TYR A 350 9.09 -38.62 14.93
CA TYR A 350 9.04 -38.90 16.36
C TYR A 350 8.00 -39.99 16.62
N PRO A 351 8.39 -41.11 17.25
CA PRO A 351 7.45 -42.17 17.58
C PRO A 351 6.51 -41.70 18.69
N ASN A 352 5.20 -41.81 18.43
CA ASN A 352 4.10 -41.84 19.39
C ASN A 352 3.97 -40.66 20.37
N MET A 353 3.10 -39.69 20.03
CA MET A 353 2.16 -39.12 20.99
C MET A 353 0.84 -38.82 20.29
N ALA A 354 -0.18 -39.64 20.59
CA ALA A 354 -1.55 -39.44 20.18
C ALA A 354 -2.26 -38.52 21.19
N ASN A 355 -3.09 -37.62 20.65
CA ASN A 355 -4.15 -36.87 21.34
C ASN A 355 -3.73 -35.75 22.31
N SER A 356 -3.58 -34.53 21.76
CA SER A 356 -3.96 -33.31 22.49
C SER A 356 -4.29 -32.16 21.52
N PRO A 357 -5.40 -31.41 21.69
CA PRO A 357 -5.72 -30.26 20.86
C PRO A 357 -4.87 -29.05 21.26
N CYS A 358 -4.04 -28.55 20.34
CA CYS A 358 -3.24 -27.34 20.56
C CYS A 358 -4.07 -26.08 20.27
N ILE A 359 -4.32 -25.29 21.31
CA ILE A 359 -4.71 -23.87 21.19
C ILE A 359 -3.42 -23.09 20.94
N PHE A 360 -3.30 -22.43 19.79
CA PHE A 360 -2.17 -21.56 19.47
C PHE A 360 -2.53 -20.12 19.86
N ILE A 361 -1.95 -19.63 20.95
CA ILE A 361 -1.83 -18.19 21.20
C ILE A 361 -0.60 -17.74 20.42
N ILE A 362 -0.79 -16.95 19.36
CA ILE A 362 0.31 -16.37 18.59
C ILE A 362 0.83 -15.18 19.40
N ALA A 363 1.83 -15.42 20.24
CA ALA A 363 2.71 -14.36 20.69
C ALA A 363 3.67 -14.04 19.52
N MET A 364 3.58 -12.83 18.98
CA MET A 364 4.52 -12.32 17.98
C MET A 364 5.88 -12.11 18.65
N THR A 365 6.74 -13.13 18.63
CA THR A 365 8.18 -12.99 18.89
C THR A 365 8.96 -13.19 17.59
N PRO A 366 9.95 -12.33 17.25
CA PRO A 366 10.73 -12.46 16.03
C PRO A 366 11.63 -13.70 16.10
N PHE A 367 11.57 -14.51 15.05
CA PHE A 367 12.28 -15.77 14.92
C PHE A 367 13.72 -15.52 14.45
N VAL A 368 14.73 -15.74 15.31
CA VAL A 368 16.13 -15.92 14.90
C VAL A 368 16.58 -17.33 15.33
N ALA A 369 17.37 -17.94 14.44
CA ALA A 369 17.55 -19.37 14.28
C ALA A 369 18.33 -20.12 15.38
N GLY A 370 18.03 -21.42 15.49
CA GLY A 370 18.97 -22.46 15.95
C GLY A 370 18.66 -23.06 17.32
N ILE A 371 17.88 -24.15 17.36
CA ILE A 371 17.72 -24.96 18.57
C ILE A 371 18.21 -26.39 18.31
N GLN A 372 19.32 -26.77 18.95
CA GLN A 372 19.54 -28.13 19.44
C GLN A 372 18.79 -28.27 20.77
N ILE A 373 17.84 -29.20 20.84
CA ILE A 373 17.07 -29.48 22.07
C ILE A 373 17.83 -30.52 22.88
N THR A 374 18.28 -30.16 24.09
CA THR A 374 18.44 -31.12 25.19
C THR A 374 17.31 -30.90 26.19
N GLN A 375 16.60 -31.99 26.52
CA GLN A 375 15.49 -31.99 27.46
C GLN A 375 15.97 -31.82 28.91
N ALA A 376 15.21 -31.05 29.70
CA ALA A 376 15.06 -31.30 31.12
C ALA A 376 13.64 -30.93 31.59
N GLN A 377 13.07 -31.84 32.38
CA GLN A 377 11.71 -31.87 32.90
C GLN A 377 11.49 -31.01 34.16
N LYS A 378 10.21 -30.65 34.35
CA LYS A 378 9.45 -30.45 35.62
C LYS A 378 9.57 -29.11 36.38
N ASN A 379 8.41 -28.44 36.40
CA ASN A 379 7.76 -27.59 37.44
C ASN A 379 7.55 -26.09 37.08
N PRO A 380 6.33 -25.53 37.21
CA PRO A 380 6.03 -24.17 36.78
C PRO A 380 6.32 -23.18 37.91
N ARG A 381 7.42 -22.45 37.78
CA ARG A 381 7.57 -21.12 38.38
C ARG A 381 8.18 -20.24 37.31
N ILE A 382 7.39 -19.29 36.81
CA ILE A 382 7.85 -18.27 35.88
C ILE A 382 8.88 -17.42 36.65
N ARG A 383 10.15 -17.58 36.29
CA ARG A 383 11.22 -16.63 36.57
C ARG A 383 11.85 -16.31 35.24
N ILE A 384 11.72 -15.06 34.81
CA ILE A 384 12.42 -14.52 33.65
C ILE A 384 13.86 -14.28 34.11
N PHE A 385 14.81 -15.02 33.54
CA PHE A 385 16.23 -14.75 33.66
C PHE A 385 16.74 -14.34 32.28
N SER A 386 17.15 -13.09 32.14
CA SER A 386 18.00 -12.60 31.05
C SER A 386 19.45 -12.75 31.51
N GLY A 387 20.18 -13.66 30.89
CA GLY A 387 21.62 -13.81 31.08
C GLY A 387 22.23 -14.31 29.79
N LEU A 388 22.85 -13.40 29.05
CA LEU A 388 23.75 -13.70 27.95
C LEU A 388 25.18 -13.71 28.53
N HIS A 389 25.94 -14.77 28.28
CA HIS A 389 27.40 -14.74 28.32
C HIS A 389 27.89 -15.17 26.94
N ILE A 390 28.87 -14.42 26.45
CA ILE A 390 29.75 -14.78 25.32
C ILE A 390 30.64 -15.95 25.76
#